data_AF-A0A8J2XQV1-F1
#
_entry.id   AF-A0A8J2XQV1-F1
#
_cell.length_a   1.000
_cell.length_b   1.000
_cell.length_c   1.000
_cell.angle_alpha   90.00
_cell.angle_beta   90.00
_cell.angle_gamma   90.00
#
_symmetry.space_group_name_H-M   'P 1'
#
loop_
_entity.id
_entity.type
_entity.pdbx_description
1 polymer ?
#
loop_
_entity_poly.entity_id
_entity_poly.type
_entity_poly.pdbx_seq_one_letter_code
_entity_poly.pdbx_strand_id
1 'polypeptide(L)'
;MDQGLIQQVKRLYEEKTGWGDSDLWSNQDFLELSEMIFDKTGIALSHVTLKRIWGKVRYESLPRTNTLNTIVRFLGYWNWREFRVRNAGAV
;
A
#
# COMPACT_ATOMS: atom_id res chain seq x y z
N MET A 1 -5.78 -12.34 6.40
CA MET A 1 -5.88 -11.02 5.75
C MET A 1 -6.88 -11.16 4.62
N ASP A 2 -7.86 -10.27 4.52
CA ASP A 2 -8.80 -10.24 3.40
C ASP A 2 -8.02 -9.98 2.11
N GLN A 3 -7.73 -11.04 1.33
CA GLN A 3 -6.92 -10.98 0.11
C GLN A 3 -7.46 -9.92 -0.88
N GLY A 4 -8.79 -9.77 -0.95
CA GLY A 4 -9.43 -8.78 -1.82
C GLY A 4 -9.10 -7.32 -1.48
N LEU A 5 -8.99 -6.97 -0.19
CA LEU A 5 -8.68 -5.60 0.21
C LEU A 5 -7.23 -5.22 -0.14
N ILE A 6 -6.29 -6.14 0.01
CA ILE A 6 -4.90 -5.91 -0.39
C ILE A 6 -4.80 -5.76 -1.91
N GLN A 7 -5.52 -6.58 -2.67
CA GLN A 7 -5.55 -6.44 -4.13
C GLN A 7 -6.12 -5.09 -4.56
N GLN A 8 -7.14 -4.60 -3.89
CA GLN A 8 -7.72 -3.29 -4.17
C GLN A 8 -6.77 -2.14 -3.83
N VAL A 9 -6.01 -2.25 -2.73
CA VAL A 9 -4.93 -1.30 -2.43
C VAL A 9 -3.94 -1.25 -3.58
N LYS A 10 -3.42 -2.40 -4.04
CA LYS A 10 -2.44 -2.44 -5.13
C LYS A 10 -2.96 -1.73 -6.37
N ARG A 11 -4.20 -2.04 -6.79
CA ARG A 11 -4.85 -1.40 -7.93
C ARG A 11 -4.93 0.11 -7.80
N LEU A 12 -5.38 0.62 -6.64
CA LEU A 12 -5.48 2.06 -6.41
C LEU A 12 -4.11 2.76 -6.47
N TYR A 13 -3.05 2.07 -6.06
CA TYR A 13 -1.69 2.55 -6.19
C TYR A 13 -1.25 2.61 -7.65
N GLU A 14 -1.51 1.55 -8.43
CA GLU A 14 -1.20 1.50 -9.87
C GLU A 14 -1.93 2.61 -10.64
N GLU A 15 -3.21 2.87 -10.31
CA GLU A 15 -3.99 3.97 -10.89
C GLU A 15 -3.44 5.34 -10.48
N LYS A 16 -2.94 5.46 -9.24
CA LYS A 16 -2.43 6.73 -8.71
C LYS A 16 -1.03 7.08 -9.22
N THR A 17 -0.17 6.09 -9.41
CA THR A 17 1.19 6.31 -9.92
C THR A 17 1.23 6.30 -11.45
N GLY A 18 0.33 5.55 -12.10
CA GLY A 18 0.34 5.37 -13.54
C GLY A 18 1.47 4.45 -14.04
N TRP A 19 2.15 3.74 -13.15
CA TRP A 19 3.30 2.87 -13.48
C TRP A 19 2.90 1.50 -14.05
N GLY A 20 1.60 1.22 -14.14
CA GLY A 20 1.10 -0.09 -14.58
C GLY A 20 1.20 -1.16 -13.49
N ASP A 21 1.16 -2.42 -13.90
CA ASP A 21 1.04 -3.58 -13.00
C ASP A 21 2.18 -3.64 -11.98
N SER A 22 1.79 -3.69 -10.70
CA SER A 22 2.75 -3.65 -9.59
C SER A 22 3.55 -4.92 -9.39
N ASP A 23 3.24 -5.99 -10.13
CA ASP A 23 4.10 -7.17 -10.20
C ASP A 23 5.36 -6.90 -11.05
N LEU A 24 5.31 -5.95 -11.99
CA LEU A 24 6.46 -5.58 -12.82
C LEU A 24 7.37 -4.53 -12.17
N TRP A 25 6.97 -3.99 -11.02
CA TRP A 25 7.75 -2.95 -10.33
C TRP A 25 9.12 -3.45 -9.87
N SER A 26 10.13 -2.67 -10.22
CA SER A 26 11.53 -2.82 -9.85
C SER A 26 11.79 -2.31 -8.43
N ASN A 27 13.00 -2.54 -7.91
CA ASN A 27 13.40 -1.95 -6.63
C ASN A 27 13.34 -0.41 -6.63
N GLN A 28 13.61 0.22 -7.77
CA GLN A 28 13.63 1.67 -7.90
C GLN A 28 12.22 2.24 -7.80
N ASP A 29 11.22 1.60 -8.39
CA ASP A 29 9.81 1.99 -8.26
C ASP A 29 9.36 1.98 -6.79
N PHE A 30 9.79 0.97 -6.01
CA PHE A 30 9.49 0.93 -4.57
C PHE A 30 10.23 1.99 -3.75
N LEU A 31 11.41 2.45 -4.18
CA LEU A 31 12.13 3.55 -3.55
C LEU A 31 11.41 4.88 -3.81
N GLU A 32 11.06 5.14 -5.07
CA GLU A 32 10.29 6.32 -5.46
C GLU A 32 8.93 6.33 -4.75
N LEU A 33 8.26 5.17 -4.64
CA LEU A 33 7.00 5.07 -3.91
C LEU A 33 7.13 5.40 -2.42
N SER A 34 8.23 4.96 -1.81
CA SER A 34 8.55 5.26 -0.41
C SER A 34 8.67 6.78 -0.21
N GLU A 35 9.35 7.47 -1.13
CA GLU A 35 9.50 8.93 -1.11
C GLU A 35 8.17 9.64 -1.34
N MET A 36 7.37 9.20 -2.32
CA MET A 36 6.03 9.76 -2.58
C MET A 36 5.09 9.62 -1.39
N ILE A 37 5.13 8.49 -0.69
CA ILE A 37 4.35 8.28 0.53
C ILE A 37 4.82 9.23 1.62
N PHE A 38 6.14 9.37 1.80
CA PHE A 38 6.69 10.29 2.78
C PHE A 38 6.28 11.74 2.50
N ASP A 39 6.38 12.19 1.26
CA ASP A 39 5.99 13.55 0.85
C ASP A 39 4.49 13.82 1.13
N LYS A 40 3.62 12.85 0.84
CA LYS A 40 2.17 12.99 1.05
C LYS A 40 1.70 12.82 2.48
N THR A 41 2.27 11.89 3.23
CA THR A 41 1.76 11.52 4.56
C THR A 41 2.64 12.01 5.70
N GLY A 42 3.87 12.46 5.42
CA GLY A 42 4.89 12.80 6.41
C GLY A 42 5.44 11.59 7.19
N ILE A 43 5.19 10.37 6.72
CA ILE A 43 5.55 9.13 7.42
C ILE A 43 6.53 8.35 6.57
N ALA A 44 7.74 8.12 7.10
CA ALA A 44 8.78 7.40 6.39
C ALA A 44 8.45 5.90 6.38
N LEU A 45 8.24 5.35 5.18
CA LEU A 45 7.92 3.94 5.00
C LEU A 45 8.93 3.28 4.05
N SER A 46 9.83 2.45 4.58
CA SER A 46 10.87 1.80 3.78
C SER A 46 10.31 0.97 2.62
N HIS A 47 10.97 1.02 1.45
CA HIS A 47 10.70 0.22 0.26
C HIS A 47 10.59 -1.30 0.56
N VAL A 48 11.31 -1.82 1.56
CA VAL A 48 11.20 -3.24 1.98
C VAL A 48 9.83 -3.54 2.59
N THR A 49 9.28 -2.59 3.36
CA THR A 49 7.94 -2.70 3.95
C THR A 49 6.86 -2.65 2.88
N LEU A 50 7.05 -1.83 1.83
CA LEU A 50 6.17 -1.81 0.66
C LEU A 50 6.23 -3.15 -0.08
N LYS A 51 7.42 -3.62 -0.47
CA LYS A 51 7.59 -4.91 -1.16
C LYS A 51 6.91 -6.08 -0.46
N ARG A 52 6.92 -6.07 0.88
CA ARG A 52 6.22 -7.05 1.71
C ARG A 52 4.70 -7.04 1.51
N ILE A 53 4.07 -5.86 1.46
CA ILE A 53 2.63 -5.71 1.18
C ILE A 53 2.30 -6.14 -0.25
N TRP A 54 3.23 -5.88 -1.17
CA TRP A 54 3.11 -6.30 -2.57
C TRP A 54 3.42 -7.79 -2.79
N GLY A 55 3.85 -8.53 -1.77
CA GLY A 55 4.16 -9.96 -1.86
C GLY A 55 5.51 -10.28 -2.50
N LYS A 56 6.35 -9.28 -2.73
CA LYS A 56 7.71 -9.44 -3.30
C LYS A 56 8.74 -9.95 -2.29
N VAL A 57 8.43 -9.90 -0.99
CA VAL A 57 9.30 -10.38 0.10
C VAL A 57 8.47 -11.22 1.06
N ARG A 58 9.03 -12.34 1.54
CA ARG A 58 8.38 -13.21 2.54
C ARG A 58 8.02 -12.43 3.80
N TYR A 59 6.79 -12.66 4.25
CA TYR A 59 6.16 -11.91 5.31
C TYR A 59 5.99 -12.77 6.56
N GLU A 60 6.88 -12.58 7.54
CA GLU A 60 6.87 -13.41 8.75
C GLU A 60 5.95 -12.90 9.85
N SER A 61 5.41 -11.68 9.75
CA SER A 61 4.56 -11.10 10.80
C SER A 61 3.58 -10.07 10.26
N LEU A 62 2.32 -10.13 10.72
CA LEU A 62 1.20 -9.26 10.34
C LEU A 62 1.61 -7.77 10.24
N PRO A 63 1.05 -7.01 9.28
CA PRO A 63 1.39 -5.60 9.17
C PRO A 63 0.92 -4.87 10.40
N ARG A 64 1.84 -4.12 11.01
CA ARG A 64 1.48 -3.22 12.10
C ARG A 64 0.36 -2.31 11.57
N THR A 65 -0.67 -2.11 12.36
CA THR A 65 -1.81 -1.25 12.02
C THR A 65 -1.36 0.12 11.51
N ASN A 66 -0.26 0.64 12.05
CA ASN A 66 0.32 1.90 11.63
C ASN A 66 0.81 1.89 10.16
N THR A 67 1.41 0.79 9.71
CA THR A 67 1.83 0.60 8.31
C THR A 67 0.62 0.61 7.37
N LEU A 68 -0.44 -0.13 7.71
CA LEU A 68 -1.66 -0.15 6.91
C LEU A 68 -2.33 1.22 6.84
N ASN A 69 -2.32 1.96 7.94
CA ASN A 69 -2.83 3.33 7.97
C ASN A 69 -2.04 4.25 7.04
N THR A 70 -0.71 4.20 7.06
CA THR A 70 0.13 5.01 6.16
C THR A 70 -0.15 4.71 4.69
N ILE A 71 -0.31 3.43 4.34
CA ILE A 71 -0.56 2.99 2.96
C ILE A 71 -1.88 3.59 2.44
N VAL A 72 -2.97 3.46 3.19
CA VAL A 72 -4.25 4.00 2.74
C VAL A 72 -4.34 5.52 2.88
N ARG A 73 -3.54 6.14 3.74
CA ARG A 73 -3.39 7.61 3.80
C ARG A 73 -2.81 8.18 2.53
N PHE A 74 -1.83 7.51 1.93
CA PHE A 74 -1.34 7.92 0.61
C PHE A 74 -2.45 7.88 -0.45
N LEU A 75 -3.37 6.91 -0.35
CA LEU A 75 -4.54 6.81 -1.21
C LEU A 75 -5.66 7.83 -0.88
N GLY A 76 -5.54 8.58 0.21
CA GLY A 76 -6.51 9.60 0.63
C GLY A 76 -7.52 9.16 1.69
N TYR A 77 -7.34 7.97 2.28
CA TYR A 77 -8.19 7.48 3.37
C TYR A 77 -7.61 7.83 4.73
N TRP A 78 -8.44 8.02 5.76
CA TRP A 78 -7.93 8.38 7.10
C TRP A 78 -7.10 7.27 7.75
N ASN A 79 -7.58 6.03 7.68
CA ASN A 79 -6.97 4.85 8.28
C ASN A 79 -7.46 3.54 7.61
N TRP A 80 -6.81 2.42 7.94
CA TRP A 80 -7.13 1.11 7.37
C TRP A 80 -8.59 0.70 7.60
N ARG A 81 -9.15 1.04 8.77
CA ARG A 81 -10.53 0.70 9.11
C ARG A 81 -11.52 1.43 8.21
N GLU A 82 -11.31 2.71 7.93
CA GLU A 82 -12.12 3.50 7.00
C GLU A 82 -12.02 2.91 5.59
N PHE A 83 -10.81 2.60 5.13
CA PHE A 83 -10.60 1.93 3.85
C PHE A 83 -11.40 0.62 3.76
N ARG A 84 -11.33 -0.22 4.79
CA ARG A 84 -12.11 -1.46 4.87
C ARG A 84 -13.60 -1.18 4.81
N VAL A 85 -14.15 -0.24 5.57
CA VAL A 85 -15.60 0.02 5.54
C VAL A 85 -16.04 0.53 4.16
N ARG A 86 -15.26 1.43 3.53
CA ARG A 86 -15.59 1.99 2.21
C ARG A 86 -15.44 0.99 1.06
N ASN A 87 -14.59 -0.02 1.20
CA ASN A 87 -14.28 -0.98 0.13
C ASN A 87 -14.79 -2.41 0.42
N ALA A 88 -15.12 -2.76 1.66
CA ALA A 88 -15.69 -4.06 2.04
C ALA A 88 -17.23 -4.08 2.02
N GLY A 89 -17.88 -2.92 1.86
CA GLY A 89 -19.34 -2.83 1.65
C GLY A 89 -19.81 -3.10 0.22
N ALA A 90 -18.91 -3.53 -0.68
CA ALA A 90 -19.21 -3.88 -2.07
C ALA A 90 -19.33 -5.40 -2.27
N VAL A 91 -19.91 -6.10 -1.28
CA VAL A 91 -20.32 -7.52 -1.40
C VAL A 91 -21.80 -7.68 -1.15
#